data_AF-A0A7S0ZN13-F1
#
_entry.id   AF-A0A7S0ZN13-F1
#
_cell.length_a   1.000
_cell.length_b   1.000
_cell.length_c   1.000
_cell.angle_alpha   90.00
_cell.angle_beta   90.00
_cell.angle_gamma   90.00
#
_symmetry.space_group_name_H-M   'P 1'
#
loop_
_entity.id
_entity.type
_entity.pdbx_description
1 polymer ?
#
loop_
_entity_poly.entity_id
_entity_poly.type
_entity_poly.pdbx_seq_one_letter_code
_entity_poly.pdbx_strand_id
1 'polypeptide(L)'
;MAFCDVDQDVMRVTRRVVRPWPVDPSVPCREFAPNSDISIPVGGTQLPLSAQVRPKIDGTQSQEIGSRPIDRLSFGDTLRSSRASPGFTAVGPSPSWVRPLSTAPLVSSTKSWVPSVSSATTTASSVPSVSSASVSSAPVEESAAKITDADPWARPAWVAVEKQEFRRQHLQLNNPQTLALIDACEFVSLGGYCGAAFSLQSLGLKKFTYPFDWVRAPVEGVIQCVEDKFNGFFTYKFIADEGGHQLFGSTQWGGSFWHHDPRSAKVKFEFERRVDRFYGKRHNEAPSCKPRIFVRIANSSREICSTLRLHRALKCALPEAKVRLLVIIDLQRKSDLVCLQNIEDVLFCRVHAKLFANPDCHFAAQMLANTEAYSEAVARALRHWSGHSSSLVMAPNVESLVGDCDQYDGGDPAKSLYAPRLVA
;
A
#
# COMPACT_ATOMS: atom_id res chain seq x y z
N MET A 1 1.78 -36.99 -22.96
CA MET A 1 2.52 -37.00 -21.68
C MET A 1 3.99 -36.81 -22.00
N ALA A 2 4.50 -35.59 -21.83
CA ALA A 2 5.91 -35.26 -21.71
C ALA A 2 5.95 -33.83 -21.16
N PHE A 3 6.37 -33.68 -19.92
CA PHE A 3 6.62 -32.38 -19.30
C PHE A 3 7.95 -31.86 -19.84
N CYS A 4 7.97 -30.65 -20.39
CA CYS A 4 9.21 -29.94 -20.65
C CYS A 4 9.74 -29.38 -19.33
N ASP A 5 10.93 -29.87 -18.95
CA ASP A 5 11.84 -29.19 -18.04
C ASP A 5 12.12 -27.77 -18.55
N VAL A 6 11.89 -26.78 -17.70
CA VAL A 6 12.33 -25.40 -17.92
C VAL A 6 13.38 -25.11 -16.85
N ASP A 7 14.61 -24.89 -17.34
CA ASP A 7 15.82 -24.36 -16.70
C ASP A 7 15.80 -24.15 -15.18
N GLN A 8 16.53 -25.01 -14.47
CA GLN A 8 16.91 -24.83 -13.06
C GLN A 8 18.17 -23.95 -12.85
N ASP A 9 18.73 -23.33 -13.90
CA ASP A 9 20.08 -22.75 -13.85
C ASP A 9 20.18 -21.23 -13.65
N VAL A 10 19.10 -20.59 -13.20
CA VAL A 10 19.13 -19.16 -12.84
C VAL A 10 18.96 -19.02 -11.32
N MET A 11 20.02 -18.51 -10.66
CA MET A 11 20.14 -18.08 -9.24
C MET A 11 20.85 -19.04 -8.27
N ARG A 12 22.16 -19.25 -8.45
CA ARG A 12 23.06 -19.43 -7.30
C ARG A 12 23.38 -18.05 -6.70
N VAL A 13 22.51 -17.56 -5.81
CA VAL A 13 22.87 -16.42 -4.95
C VAL A 13 23.89 -16.92 -3.93
N THR A 14 25.14 -16.50 -4.07
CA THR A 14 26.17 -16.73 -3.04
C THR A 14 25.78 -15.99 -1.78
N ARG A 15 25.38 -16.72 -0.74
CA ARG A 15 25.09 -16.20 0.60
C ARG A 15 26.33 -15.49 1.14
N ARG A 16 26.31 -14.15 1.23
CA ARG A 16 27.14 -13.44 2.21
C ARG A 16 26.41 -13.46 3.54
N VAL A 17 27.08 -13.95 4.58
CA VAL A 17 26.66 -13.80 5.98
C VAL A 17 26.64 -12.31 6.29
N VAL A 18 25.47 -11.69 6.25
CA VAL A 18 25.27 -10.31 6.69
C VAL A 18 25.37 -10.30 8.20
N ARG A 19 26.42 -9.69 8.75
CA ARG A 19 26.53 -9.46 10.20
C ARG A 19 25.41 -8.50 10.64
N PRO A 20 24.81 -8.70 11.82
CA PRO A 20 23.80 -7.78 12.34
C PRO A 20 24.39 -6.37 12.44
N TRP A 21 23.67 -5.40 11.88
CA TRP A 21 24.02 -3.99 11.98
C TRP A 21 23.73 -3.49 13.41
N PRO A 22 24.61 -2.71 14.04
CA PRO A 22 24.28 -2.08 15.32
C PRO A 22 23.14 -1.08 15.09
N VAL A 23 21.99 -1.38 15.68
CA VAL A 23 20.88 -0.44 15.78
C VAL A 23 21.28 0.58 16.84
N ASP A 24 21.31 1.86 16.48
CA ASP A 24 21.50 2.95 17.43
C ASP A 24 20.17 3.22 18.15
N PRO A 25 20.03 2.88 19.45
CA PRO A 25 18.80 3.13 20.21
C PRO A 25 18.61 4.61 20.57
N SER A 26 19.54 5.51 20.21
CA SER A 26 19.51 6.92 20.61
C SER A 26 18.84 7.88 19.61
N VAL A 27 18.19 7.37 18.57
CA VAL A 27 17.39 8.20 17.64
C VAL A 27 15.93 8.23 18.13
N PRO A 28 15.50 9.23 18.92
CA PRO A 28 14.09 9.38 19.25
C PRO A 28 13.27 9.57 17.98
N CYS A 29 12.06 8.99 17.95
CA CYS A 29 11.02 9.44 17.05
C CYS A 29 10.94 10.97 17.22
N ARG A 30 11.29 11.72 16.16
CA ARG A 30 11.12 13.17 16.18
C ARG A 30 9.65 13.43 16.44
N GLU A 31 9.35 13.96 17.62
CA GLU A 31 8.06 14.59 17.91
C GLU A 31 7.89 15.71 16.89
N PHE A 32 7.00 15.50 15.93
CA PHE A 32 6.49 16.59 15.12
C PHE A 32 5.53 17.37 16.01
N ALA A 33 5.91 18.59 16.36
CA ALA A 33 5.02 19.52 17.02
C ALA A 33 3.74 19.68 16.16
N PRO A 34 2.54 19.54 16.73
CA PRO A 34 1.33 19.82 15.99
C PRO A 34 1.32 21.31 15.63
N ASN A 35 1.14 21.62 14.34
CA ASN A 35 0.71 22.96 13.93
C ASN A 35 -0.68 23.22 14.54
N SER A 36 -0.70 23.85 15.70
CA SER A 36 -1.88 24.52 16.23
C SER A 36 -2.06 25.81 15.43
N ASP A 37 -3.00 25.81 14.48
CA ASP A 37 -3.82 26.97 14.11
C ASP A 37 -4.54 26.71 12.78
N ILE A 38 -5.59 25.87 12.80
CA ILE A 38 -6.70 25.97 11.83
C ILE A 38 -7.99 25.64 12.58
N SER A 39 -8.70 26.68 13.00
CA SER A 39 -10.05 26.60 13.55
C SER A 39 -11.04 26.25 12.42
N ILE A 40 -11.77 25.15 12.59
CA ILE A 40 -12.89 24.76 11.73
C ILE A 40 -14.14 25.47 12.24
N PRO A 41 -14.91 26.21 11.42
CA PRO A 41 -16.15 26.82 11.86
C PRO A 41 -17.24 25.74 12.01
N VAL A 42 -17.74 25.59 13.23
CA VAL A 42 -18.92 24.76 13.55
C VAL A 42 -20.17 25.58 13.22
N GLY A 43 -20.71 25.41 12.01
CA GLY A 43 -22.03 25.90 11.64
C GLY A 43 -23.09 24.91 12.12
N GLY A 44 -23.74 25.21 13.24
CA GLY A 44 -24.86 24.43 13.77
C GLY A 44 -26.17 24.83 13.11
N THR A 45 -26.77 23.91 12.34
CA THR A 45 -28.17 24.00 11.92
C THR A 45 -28.93 22.84 12.58
N GLN A 46 -29.73 23.15 13.59
CA GLN A 46 -30.66 22.21 14.22
C GLN A 46 -31.79 21.88 13.24
N LEU A 47 -32.01 20.60 12.97
CA LEU A 47 -33.23 20.06 12.37
C LEU A 47 -33.96 19.19 13.41
N PRO A 48 -35.31 19.13 13.35
CA PRO A 48 -36.12 18.58 14.43
C PRO A 48 -36.15 17.05 14.44
N LEU A 49 -36.20 16.51 15.67
CA LEU A 49 -36.37 15.10 15.99
C LEU A 49 -37.66 14.52 15.37
N SER A 50 -37.50 13.52 14.51
CA SER A 50 -38.57 12.61 14.11
C SER A 50 -38.59 11.36 15.01
N ALA A 51 -39.79 10.95 15.37
CA ALA A 51 -40.11 9.92 16.35
C ALA A 51 -39.60 8.52 15.94
N GLN A 52 -38.96 7.81 16.87
CA GLN A 52 -38.65 6.39 16.75
C GLN A 52 -39.86 5.52 17.11
N VAL A 53 -40.33 4.76 16.13
CA VAL A 53 -41.22 3.61 16.34
C VAL A 53 -40.36 2.38 16.63
N ARG A 54 -40.49 1.80 17.83
CA ARG A 54 -39.86 0.53 18.22
C ARG A 54 -40.73 -0.65 17.76
N PRO A 55 -40.19 -1.66 17.05
CA PRO A 55 -40.84 -2.97 16.99
C PRO A 55 -40.44 -3.81 18.21
N LYS A 56 -41.45 -4.44 18.82
CA LYS A 56 -41.27 -5.57 19.75
C LYS A 56 -40.65 -6.74 18.99
N ILE A 57 -39.57 -7.30 19.51
CA ILE A 57 -39.04 -8.60 19.10
C ILE A 57 -39.35 -9.57 20.24
N ASP A 58 -40.25 -10.51 19.96
CA ASP A 58 -40.56 -11.63 20.83
C ASP A 58 -39.42 -12.64 20.83
N GLY A 59 -39.13 -13.15 22.03
CA GLY A 59 -38.04 -14.08 22.29
C GLY A 59 -38.32 -15.49 21.78
N THR A 60 -37.30 -16.11 21.22
CA THR A 60 -37.26 -17.56 20.98
C THR A 60 -35.99 -18.16 21.54
N GLN A 61 -36.21 -19.29 22.20
CA GLN A 61 -35.34 -20.01 23.11
C GLN A 61 -34.04 -20.52 22.46
N SER A 62 -32.97 -20.43 23.24
CA SER A 62 -31.67 -21.05 23.01
C SER A 62 -31.77 -22.57 23.24
N GLN A 63 -31.34 -23.37 22.26
CA GLN A 63 -30.95 -24.76 22.48
C GLN A 63 -29.43 -24.85 22.58
N GLU A 64 -28.97 -25.29 23.75
CA GLU A 64 -27.60 -25.72 24.02
C GLU A 64 -27.26 -26.99 23.22
N ILE A 65 -26.17 -26.96 22.45
CA ILE A 65 -25.54 -28.17 21.91
C ILE A 65 -24.13 -28.23 22.47
N GLY A 66 -23.86 -29.35 23.13
CA GLY A 66 -22.77 -29.57 24.05
C GLY A 66 -21.37 -29.58 23.43
N SER A 67 -20.45 -29.07 24.24
CA SER A 67 -19.00 -29.13 24.05
C SER A 67 -18.48 -30.52 24.40
N ARG A 68 -17.68 -31.12 23.52
CA ARG A 68 -16.82 -32.26 23.86
C ARG A 68 -15.37 -31.77 24.07
N PRO A 69 -14.67 -32.24 25.12
CA PRO A 69 -13.29 -31.86 25.37
C PRO A 69 -12.35 -32.64 24.45
N ILE A 70 -11.36 -31.97 23.88
CA ILE A 70 -10.21 -32.62 23.22
C ILE A 70 -9.01 -32.51 24.15
N ASP A 71 -8.36 -33.66 24.31
CA ASP A 71 -7.32 -33.96 25.28
C ASP A 71 -6.10 -33.07 25.22
N ARG A 72 -5.64 -32.70 26.42
CA ARG A 72 -4.32 -32.16 26.72
C ARG A 72 -3.27 -33.26 26.51
N LEU A 73 -2.38 -33.07 25.54
CA LEU A 73 -1.08 -33.75 25.54
C LEU A 73 -0.05 -32.86 26.23
N SER A 74 0.35 -33.30 27.42
CA SER A 74 1.51 -32.85 28.16
C SER A 74 2.80 -33.28 27.45
N PHE A 75 3.70 -32.35 27.17
CA PHE A 75 5.12 -32.65 26.96
C PHE A 75 5.93 -31.89 27.99
N GLY A 76 6.78 -32.67 28.67
CA GLY A 76 7.43 -32.32 29.91
C GLY A 76 8.67 -31.46 29.77
N ASP A 77 9.05 -30.97 30.95
CA ASP A 77 10.31 -30.34 31.31
C ASP A 77 11.51 -31.20 30.91
N THR A 78 12.53 -30.57 30.33
CA THR A 78 13.89 -30.49 30.88
C THR A 78 14.82 -29.87 29.83
N LEU A 79 15.43 -28.74 30.16
CA LEU A 79 16.90 -28.58 30.07
C LEU A 79 17.30 -27.22 30.64
N ARG A 80 17.82 -27.32 31.86
CA ARG A 80 18.63 -26.36 32.57
C ARG A 80 19.98 -26.29 31.84
N SER A 81 20.41 -25.12 31.39
CA SER A 81 21.84 -24.86 31.17
C SER A 81 22.18 -23.41 31.43
N SER A 82 23.36 -23.26 31.99
CA SER A 82 23.86 -22.22 32.86
C SER A 82 24.55 -21.08 32.12
N ARG A 83 24.50 -19.91 32.77
CA ARG A 83 25.47 -18.79 32.75
C ARG A 83 26.81 -19.05 32.05
N ALA A 84 27.22 -18.09 31.22
CA ALA A 84 28.48 -17.38 31.39
C ALA A 84 28.47 -16.06 30.61
N SER A 85 28.56 -14.94 31.33
CA SER A 85 28.94 -13.63 30.79
C SER A 85 30.46 -13.49 30.89
N PRO A 86 31.09 -12.72 29.99
CA PRO A 86 32.21 -11.89 30.41
C PRO A 86 31.94 -10.42 30.07
N GLY A 87 32.12 -9.59 31.08
CA GLY A 87 32.03 -8.14 30.98
C GLY A 87 33.17 -7.55 30.17
N PHE A 88 32.92 -6.36 29.63
CA PHE A 88 33.96 -5.46 29.19
C PHE A 88 33.72 -4.07 29.77
N THR A 89 34.81 -3.57 30.35
CA THR A 89 34.99 -2.30 31.04
C THR A 89 34.98 -1.11 30.08
N ALA A 90 34.35 -0.03 30.53
CA ALA A 90 34.38 1.29 29.91
C ALA A 90 35.68 2.06 30.26
N VAL A 91 36.28 2.74 29.27
CA VAL A 91 37.13 3.94 29.45
C VAL A 91 37.01 4.79 28.16
N GLY A 92 36.72 6.10 28.28
CA GLY A 92 36.54 7.08 27.19
C GLY A 92 37.86 7.57 26.53
N PRO A 93 38.01 8.81 26.03
CA PRO A 93 37.04 9.91 25.82
C PRO A 93 37.01 10.46 24.37
N SER A 94 36.12 11.44 24.15
CA SER A 94 35.90 12.27 22.96
C SER A 94 37.14 12.98 22.40
N PRO A 95 37.08 13.43 21.13
CA PRO A 95 37.24 14.87 20.91
C PRO A 95 36.27 15.47 19.88
N SER A 96 35.77 16.63 20.28
CA SER A 96 35.04 17.64 19.52
C SER A 96 35.84 18.20 18.35
N TRP A 97 35.24 18.24 17.16
CA TRP A 97 35.64 19.14 16.08
C TRP A 97 34.46 20.00 15.66
N VAL A 98 34.48 21.24 16.16
CA VAL A 98 33.66 22.34 15.66
C VAL A 98 34.27 22.81 14.33
N ARG A 99 33.48 22.83 13.25
CA ARG A 99 33.80 23.59 12.05
C ARG A 99 32.71 24.65 11.80
N PRO A 100 33.09 25.87 11.42
CA PRO A 100 32.16 27.00 11.28
C PRO A 100 31.30 26.91 10.03
N LEU A 101 30.06 27.40 10.15
CA LEU A 101 29.14 27.66 9.04
C LEU A 101 29.72 28.74 8.12
N SER A 102 29.84 28.42 6.84
CA SER A 102 30.08 29.38 5.75
C SER A 102 28.72 29.83 5.20
N THR A 103 28.34 31.06 5.50
CA THR A 103 27.20 31.77 4.91
C THR A 103 27.53 32.20 3.47
N ALA A 104 26.73 31.77 2.50
CA ALA A 104 26.70 32.33 1.15
C ALA A 104 25.30 32.91 0.86
N PRO A 105 25.20 34.01 0.08
CA PRO A 105 24.02 34.85 0.05
C PRO A 105 22.91 34.33 -0.87
N LEU A 106 21.69 34.64 -0.43
CA LEU A 106 20.40 34.46 -1.07
C LEU A 106 20.27 35.43 -2.28
N VAL A 107 20.13 34.90 -3.50
CA VAL A 107 19.75 35.68 -4.68
C VAL A 107 18.29 35.38 -4.99
N SER A 108 17.41 36.30 -4.63
CA SER A 108 15.99 36.29 -4.99
C SER A 108 15.80 36.92 -6.37
N SER A 109 15.27 36.16 -7.32
CA SER A 109 14.72 36.71 -8.57
C SER A 109 13.29 36.21 -8.73
N THR A 110 12.34 37.02 -8.31
CA THR A 110 10.90 36.83 -8.57
C THR A 110 10.56 37.61 -9.84
N LYS A 111 10.38 36.91 -10.97
CA LYS A 111 9.66 37.43 -12.13
C LYS A 111 8.23 36.91 -12.09
N SER A 112 7.32 37.79 -11.70
CA SER A 112 5.87 37.62 -11.82
C SER A 112 5.49 37.63 -13.30
N TRP A 113 4.74 36.61 -13.71
CA TRP A 113 4.14 36.51 -15.04
C TRP A 113 2.63 36.67 -14.86
N VAL A 114 2.06 37.71 -15.49
CA VAL A 114 0.62 37.99 -15.51
C VAL A 114 0.11 37.67 -16.92
N PRO A 115 -0.85 36.76 -17.11
CA PRO A 115 -1.50 36.59 -18.40
C PRO A 115 -2.66 37.59 -18.54
N SER A 116 -2.63 38.34 -19.64
CA SER A 116 -3.73 39.16 -20.15
C SER A 116 -4.89 38.26 -20.60
N VAL A 117 -6.07 38.46 -20.03
CA VAL A 117 -7.32 37.81 -20.43
C VAL A 117 -7.99 38.66 -21.51
N SER A 118 -8.12 38.11 -22.72
CA SER A 118 -8.91 38.70 -23.79
C SER A 118 -10.28 38.02 -23.86
N SER A 119 -11.31 38.79 -23.57
CA SER A 119 -12.73 38.40 -23.64
C SER A 119 -13.17 38.24 -25.09
N ALA A 120 -13.69 37.06 -25.45
CA ALA A 120 -14.34 36.81 -26.73
C ALA A 120 -15.86 36.64 -26.54
N THR A 121 -16.58 37.38 -27.37
CA THR A 121 -18.03 37.58 -27.42
C THR A 121 -18.77 36.30 -27.82
N THR A 122 -19.83 36.01 -27.08
CA THR A 122 -20.80 34.93 -27.29
C THR A 122 -21.73 35.23 -28.47
N THR A 123 -21.79 34.35 -29.46
CA THR A 123 -22.89 34.30 -30.43
C THR A 123 -23.70 33.02 -30.22
N ALA A 124 -24.98 33.20 -29.87
CA ALA A 124 -25.96 32.15 -29.70
C ALA A 124 -26.40 31.63 -31.08
N SER A 125 -26.36 30.32 -31.27
CA SER A 125 -26.92 29.65 -32.44
C SER A 125 -27.87 28.53 -32.00
N SER A 126 -28.96 28.44 -32.74
CA SER A 126 -30.19 27.68 -32.48
C SER A 126 -30.03 26.16 -32.49
N VAL A 127 -30.84 25.50 -31.65
CA VAL A 127 -30.96 24.04 -31.52
C VAL A 127 -32.08 23.53 -32.44
N PRO A 128 -31.85 22.53 -33.30
CA PRO A 128 -32.93 21.76 -33.90
C PRO A 128 -33.29 20.54 -33.04
N SER A 129 -34.62 20.34 -32.90
CA SER A 129 -35.29 19.19 -32.29
C SER A 129 -35.00 17.91 -33.07
N VAL A 130 -34.58 16.84 -32.38
CA VAL A 130 -34.40 15.50 -32.97
C VAL A 130 -35.22 14.47 -32.19
N SER A 131 -35.99 13.72 -32.99
CA SER A 131 -36.95 12.68 -32.67
C SER A 131 -36.31 11.46 -31.99
N SER A 132 -37.04 10.89 -31.03
CA SER A 132 -36.71 9.67 -30.29
C SER A 132 -36.82 8.41 -31.14
N ALA A 133 -35.71 7.70 -31.35
CA ALA A 133 -35.67 6.34 -31.88
C ALA A 133 -35.30 5.34 -30.76
N SER A 134 -36.09 4.28 -30.65
CA SER A 134 -35.93 3.19 -29.68
C SER A 134 -34.72 2.32 -30.02
N VAL A 135 -33.71 2.31 -29.14
CA VAL A 135 -32.49 1.51 -29.27
C VAL A 135 -32.66 0.19 -28.53
N SER A 136 -32.60 -0.91 -29.28
CA SER A 136 -32.50 -2.28 -28.78
C SER A 136 -31.10 -2.52 -28.19
N SER A 137 -31.03 -2.88 -26.91
CA SER A 137 -29.78 -3.14 -26.19
C SER A 137 -29.28 -4.56 -26.47
N ALA A 138 -28.29 -4.70 -27.35
CA ALA A 138 -27.46 -5.90 -27.45
C ALA A 138 -26.52 -5.99 -26.23
N PRO A 139 -26.13 -7.21 -25.80
CA PRO A 139 -25.21 -7.38 -24.68
C PRO A 139 -23.85 -6.78 -25.05
N VAL A 140 -23.43 -5.80 -24.26
CA VAL A 140 -22.11 -5.18 -24.36
C VAL A 140 -21.08 -6.23 -23.97
N GLU A 141 -20.34 -6.78 -24.94
CA GLU A 141 -19.11 -7.52 -24.66
C GLU A 141 -18.17 -6.57 -23.92
N GLU A 142 -18.01 -6.82 -22.62
CA GLU A 142 -17.10 -6.09 -21.76
C GLU A 142 -15.68 -6.36 -22.25
N SER A 143 -15.13 -5.40 -23.00
CA SER A 143 -13.78 -5.53 -23.56
C SER A 143 -12.80 -5.60 -22.39
N ALA A 144 -12.27 -6.78 -22.11
CA ALA A 144 -11.17 -6.96 -21.18
C ALA A 144 -10.04 -6.02 -21.61
N ALA A 145 -9.86 -4.92 -20.87
CA ALA A 145 -8.85 -3.92 -21.16
C ALA A 145 -7.50 -4.63 -21.28
N LYS A 146 -6.96 -4.67 -22.50
CA LYS A 146 -5.68 -5.31 -22.76
C LYS A 146 -4.63 -4.55 -21.97
N ILE A 147 -4.00 -5.20 -21.00
CA ILE A 147 -2.77 -4.71 -20.37
C ILE A 147 -1.72 -4.67 -21.49
N THR A 148 -1.53 -3.50 -22.10
CA THR A 148 -0.65 -3.30 -23.28
C THR A 148 0.78 -2.92 -22.93
N ASP A 149 1.07 -2.64 -21.66
CA ASP A 149 2.45 -2.49 -21.22
C ASP A 149 3.04 -3.89 -21.03
N ALA A 150 4.15 -4.17 -21.70
CA ALA A 150 4.93 -5.38 -21.51
C ALA A 150 5.41 -5.41 -20.06
N ASP A 151 4.62 -6.01 -19.18
CA ASP A 151 5.00 -6.26 -17.80
C ASP A 151 6.25 -7.15 -17.82
N PRO A 152 7.40 -6.68 -17.31
CA PRO A 152 8.63 -7.47 -17.31
C PRO A 152 8.47 -8.79 -16.55
N TRP A 153 7.45 -8.91 -15.71
CA TRP A 153 7.01 -10.19 -15.16
C TRP A 153 5.93 -10.78 -16.07
N ALA A 154 6.36 -11.62 -17.01
CA ALA A 154 5.48 -12.53 -17.72
C ALA A 154 4.52 -13.15 -16.71
N ARG A 155 3.20 -13.00 -16.94
CA ARG A 155 2.14 -13.32 -15.97
C ARG A 155 2.43 -14.68 -15.32
N PRO A 156 2.90 -14.72 -14.06
CA PRO A 156 3.21 -15.99 -13.45
C PRO A 156 1.94 -16.85 -13.43
N ALA A 157 2.07 -18.18 -13.53
CA ALA A 157 0.90 -19.07 -13.66
C ALA A 157 -0.15 -18.87 -12.55
N TRP A 158 0.28 -18.37 -11.38
CA TRP A 158 -0.61 -18.08 -10.26
C TRP A 158 -1.42 -16.78 -10.41
N VAL A 159 -1.17 -15.91 -11.39
CA VAL A 159 -2.07 -14.79 -11.77
C VAL A 159 -2.94 -15.09 -12.98
N ALA A 160 -3.00 -16.35 -13.45
CA ALA A 160 -3.91 -16.76 -14.51
C ALA A 160 -5.38 -16.42 -14.18
N VAL A 161 -6.19 -16.16 -15.19
CA VAL A 161 -7.58 -15.67 -15.03
C VAL A 161 -8.41 -16.64 -14.20
N GLU A 162 -8.26 -17.94 -14.44
CA GLU A 162 -8.95 -19.01 -13.71
C GLU A 162 -8.57 -19.01 -12.22
N LYS A 163 -7.31 -18.69 -11.92
CA LYS A 163 -6.83 -18.55 -10.53
C LYS A 163 -7.38 -17.28 -9.88
N GLN A 164 -7.54 -16.19 -10.62
CA GLN A 164 -8.16 -14.96 -10.12
C GLN A 164 -9.63 -15.21 -9.75
N GLU A 165 -10.40 -15.85 -10.63
CA GLU A 165 -11.79 -16.21 -10.39
C GLU A 165 -11.96 -17.12 -9.18
N PHE A 166 -11.13 -18.17 -9.10
CA PHE A 166 -11.12 -19.07 -7.95
C PHE A 166 -10.87 -18.31 -6.63
N ARG A 167 -9.87 -17.41 -6.61
CA ARG A 167 -9.58 -16.60 -5.41
C ARG A 167 -10.73 -15.67 -5.06
N ARG A 168 -11.31 -14.96 -6.03
CA ARG A 168 -12.45 -14.08 -5.78
C ARG A 168 -13.63 -14.85 -5.20
N GLN A 169 -13.91 -16.04 -5.72
CA GLN A 169 -14.95 -16.91 -5.17
C GLN A 169 -14.61 -17.35 -3.73
N HIS A 170 -13.40 -17.87 -3.49
CA HIS A 170 -12.96 -18.35 -2.19
C HIS A 170 -12.96 -17.25 -1.12
N LEU A 171 -12.54 -16.04 -1.49
CA LEU A 171 -12.49 -14.87 -0.62
C LEU A 171 -13.81 -14.10 -0.56
N GLN A 172 -14.88 -14.66 -1.14
CA GLN A 172 -16.25 -14.12 -1.11
C GLN A 172 -16.37 -12.72 -1.73
N LEU A 173 -15.62 -12.44 -2.79
CA LEU A 173 -15.68 -11.17 -3.54
C LEU A 173 -16.78 -11.13 -4.61
N ASN A 174 -17.42 -12.27 -4.89
CA ASN A 174 -18.48 -12.37 -5.90
C ASN A 174 -19.87 -11.96 -5.38
N ASN A 175 -19.98 -11.45 -4.15
CA ASN A 175 -21.25 -10.92 -3.66
C ASN A 175 -21.60 -9.60 -4.38
N PRO A 176 -22.90 -9.29 -4.62
CA PRO A 176 -23.30 -8.16 -5.46
C PRO A 176 -22.77 -6.80 -4.99
N GLN A 177 -22.77 -6.53 -3.68
CA GLN A 177 -22.32 -5.24 -3.14
C GLN A 177 -20.81 -5.05 -3.30
N THR A 178 -20.04 -6.13 -3.16
CA THR A 178 -18.58 -6.09 -3.33
C THR A 178 -18.20 -5.98 -4.79
N LEU A 179 -18.90 -6.67 -5.70
CA LEU A 179 -18.72 -6.49 -7.14
C LEU A 179 -19.03 -5.06 -7.58
N ALA A 180 -20.15 -4.50 -7.14
CA ALA A 180 -20.49 -3.09 -7.43
C ALA A 180 -19.41 -2.12 -6.93
N LEU A 181 -18.82 -2.38 -5.75
CA LEU A 181 -17.70 -1.59 -5.25
C LEU A 181 -16.44 -1.75 -6.12
N ILE A 182 -16.11 -2.98 -6.51
CA ILE A 182 -14.95 -3.29 -7.37
C ILE A 182 -15.10 -2.57 -8.72
N ASP A 183 -16.28 -2.61 -9.33
CA ASP A 183 -16.52 -2.00 -10.64
C ASP A 183 -16.46 -0.48 -10.59
N ALA A 184 -16.96 0.11 -9.50
CA ALA A 184 -16.95 1.55 -9.28
C ALA A 184 -15.57 2.13 -8.94
N CYS A 185 -14.60 1.30 -8.54
CA CYS A 185 -13.31 1.77 -8.04
C CYS A 185 -12.15 1.51 -9.02
N GLU A 186 -11.10 2.31 -8.84
CA GLU A 186 -9.76 2.04 -9.36
C GLU A 186 -8.85 1.55 -8.24
N PHE A 187 -8.00 0.56 -8.53
CA PHE A 187 -7.12 -0.06 -7.54
C PHE A 187 -5.67 0.28 -7.82
N VAL A 188 -5.01 0.89 -6.83
CA VAL A 188 -3.66 1.46 -7.00
C VAL A 188 -2.73 0.93 -5.92
N SER A 189 -1.64 0.27 -6.31
CA SER A 189 -0.55 -0.02 -5.38
C SER A 189 0.25 1.25 -5.09
N LEU A 190 0.53 1.50 -3.81
CA LEU A 190 1.46 2.51 -3.33
C LEU A 190 2.83 1.90 -2.96
N GLY A 191 3.08 0.66 -3.37
CA GLY A 191 4.35 -0.02 -3.16
C GLY A 191 4.61 -0.33 -1.70
N GLY A 192 5.80 0.06 -1.23
CA GLY A 192 6.50 -0.60 -0.12
C GLY A 192 7.39 -1.70 -0.69
N TYR A 193 6.76 -2.69 -1.33
CA TYR A 193 7.38 -3.61 -2.27
C TYR A 193 6.33 -4.18 -3.28
N CYS A 194 6.79 -4.95 -4.27
CA CYS A 194 5.95 -5.45 -5.38
C CYS A 194 4.78 -6.37 -4.97
N GLY A 195 4.76 -6.89 -3.75
CA GLY A 195 3.68 -7.75 -3.25
C GLY A 195 2.30 -7.11 -3.32
N ALA A 196 2.20 -5.78 -3.15
CA ALA A 196 0.93 -5.05 -3.21
C ALA A 196 0.36 -5.02 -4.64
N ALA A 197 1.22 -4.89 -5.66
CA ALA A 197 0.78 -4.95 -7.05
C ALA A 197 0.34 -6.38 -7.41
N PHE A 198 1.11 -7.38 -6.98
CA PHE A 198 0.78 -8.78 -7.19
C PHE A 198 -0.51 -9.20 -6.52
N SER A 199 -0.81 -8.72 -5.30
CA SER A 199 -2.07 -9.04 -4.62
C SER A 199 -3.30 -8.46 -5.31
N LEU A 200 -3.15 -7.31 -5.98
CA LEU A 200 -4.22 -6.74 -6.82
C LEU A 200 -4.37 -7.52 -8.13
N GLN A 201 -3.25 -7.93 -8.73
CA GLN A 201 -3.23 -8.70 -9.97
C GLN A 201 -3.81 -10.12 -9.78
N SER A 202 -3.47 -10.81 -8.69
CA SER A 202 -3.95 -12.15 -8.36
C SER A 202 -5.46 -12.22 -8.08
N LEU A 203 -6.10 -11.07 -7.81
CA LEU A 203 -7.54 -10.90 -7.67
C LEU A 203 -8.22 -10.38 -8.95
N GLY A 204 -7.45 -10.07 -10.01
CA GLY A 204 -7.98 -9.42 -11.21
C GLY A 204 -8.48 -7.99 -11.00
N LEU A 205 -8.05 -7.33 -9.91
CA LEU A 205 -8.44 -5.95 -9.59
C LEU A 205 -7.54 -4.90 -10.27
N LYS A 206 -6.32 -5.31 -10.62
CA LYS A 206 -5.32 -4.45 -11.26
C LYS A 206 -5.61 -4.26 -12.76
N LYS A 207 -6.25 -3.14 -13.11
CA LYS A 207 -6.54 -2.78 -14.52
C LYS A 207 -5.34 -2.13 -15.22
N PHE A 208 -4.55 -1.36 -14.46
CA PHE A 208 -3.42 -0.59 -14.98
C PHE A 208 -2.18 -0.68 -14.10
N THR A 209 -1.02 -0.37 -14.67
CA THR A 209 0.24 -0.16 -13.94
C THR A 209 0.34 1.27 -13.39
N TYR A 210 0.90 1.44 -12.21
CA TYR A 210 1.03 2.69 -11.48
C TYR A 210 2.48 2.91 -11.04
N PRO A 211 2.85 4.14 -10.63
CA PRO A 211 4.25 4.48 -10.37
C PRO A 211 4.93 3.63 -9.30
N PHE A 212 4.19 3.07 -8.34
CA PHE A 212 4.78 2.36 -7.21
C PHE A 212 4.68 0.83 -7.26
N ASP A 213 4.17 0.24 -8.34
CA ASP A 213 3.96 -1.22 -8.41
C ASP A 213 5.26 -2.03 -8.29
N TRP A 214 6.34 -1.52 -8.87
CA TRP A 214 7.56 -2.28 -9.15
C TRP A 214 8.83 -1.59 -8.60
N VAL A 215 8.66 -0.82 -7.53
CA VAL A 215 9.72 -0.07 -6.85
C VAL A 215 9.65 -0.33 -5.35
N ARG A 216 10.77 -0.12 -4.65
CA ARG A 216 10.78 -0.04 -3.19
C ARG A 216 10.57 1.42 -2.80
N ALA A 217 9.65 1.68 -1.88
CA ALA A 217 9.32 3.04 -1.48
C ALA A 217 8.99 3.18 0.01
N PRO A 218 9.70 4.04 0.75
CA PRO A 218 9.29 4.41 2.10
C PRO A 218 8.02 5.28 2.03
N VAL A 219 7.25 5.31 3.11
CA VAL A 219 5.96 6.05 3.16
C VAL A 219 6.17 7.54 2.92
N GLU A 220 7.23 8.11 3.52
CA GLU A 220 7.61 9.51 3.33
C GLU A 220 8.00 9.80 1.88
N GLY A 221 8.62 8.84 1.20
CA GLY A 221 8.93 8.94 -0.23
C GLY A 221 7.69 8.99 -1.11
N VAL A 222 6.69 8.16 -0.79
CA VAL A 222 5.39 8.20 -1.50
C VAL A 222 4.69 9.53 -1.24
N ILE A 223 4.64 9.99 0.01
CA ILE A 223 4.06 11.29 0.37
C ILE A 223 4.74 12.40 -0.43
N GLN A 224 6.07 12.47 -0.39
CA GLN A 224 6.86 13.47 -1.12
C GLN A 224 6.57 13.42 -2.63
N CYS A 225 6.58 12.23 -3.25
CA CYS A 225 6.24 12.11 -4.66
C CYS A 225 4.84 12.61 -4.98
N VAL A 226 3.84 12.34 -4.13
CA VAL A 226 2.47 12.82 -4.37
C VAL A 226 2.37 14.33 -4.20
N GLU A 227 2.97 14.89 -3.15
CA GLU A 227 2.99 16.33 -2.84
C GLU A 227 3.75 17.12 -3.92
N ASP A 228 4.91 16.62 -4.37
CA ASP A 228 5.79 17.27 -5.35
C ASP A 228 5.47 16.87 -6.80
N LYS A 229 4.32 16.24 -7.05
CA LYS A 229 3.87 15.81 -8.40
C LYS A 229 4.91 14.96 -9.14
N PHE A 230 5.56 14.07 -8.40
CA PHE A 230 6.60 13.15 -8.85
C PHE A 230 7.86 13.85 -9.37
N ASN A 231 8.10 15.10 -8.95
CA ASN A 231 9.37 15.76 -9.23
C ASN A 231 10.53 14.94 -8.65
N GLY A 232 11.59 14.77 -9.42
CA GLY A 232 12.74 13.97 -9.01
C GLY A 232 12.50 12.45 -8.96
N PHE A 233 11.37 11.94 -9.47
CA PHE A 233 11.05 10.50 -9.40
C PHE A 233 12.12 9.60 -10.01
N PHE A 234 12.70 9.99 -11.16
CA PHE A 234 13.74 9.24 -11.87
C PHE A 234 15.17 9.50 -11.38
N THR A 235 15.34 10.20 -10.27
CA THR A 235 16.67 10.43 -9.69
C THR A 235 17.19 9.16 -9.03
N TYR A 236 18.50 8.97 -9.00
CA TYR A 236 19.18 7.90 -8.29
C TYR A 236 20.61 8.35 -7.98
N LYS A 237 21.24 7.79 -6.95
CA LYS A 237 22.63 8.13 -6.57
C LYS A 237 23.63 7.05 -6.92
N PHE A 238 23.21 5.79 -6.99
CA PHE A 238 24.10 4.68 -7.32
C PHE A 238 23.37 3.60 -8.11
N ILE A 239 24.17 2.76 -8.76
CA ILE A 239 23.73 1.57 -9.47
C ILE A 239 24.45 0.37 -8.85
N ALA A 240 23.75 -0.73 -8.61
CA ALA A 240 24.34 -1.98 -8.14
C ALA A 240 23.73 -3.17 -8.89
N ASP A 241 24.45 -4.29 -8.93
CA ASP A 241 23.93 -5.58 -9.38
C ASP A 241 23.67 -6.44 -8.14
N GLU A 242 22.41 -6.79 -7.91
CA GLU A 242 21.95 -7.57 -6.76
C GLU A 242 21.17 -8.78 -7.27
N GLY A 243 21.86 -9.93 -7.33
CA GLY A 243 21.24 -11.19 -7.77
C GLY A 243 20.80 -11.17 -9.24
N GLY A 244 21.57 -10.53 -10.13
CA GLY A 244 21.24 -10.45 -11.56
C GLY A 244 20.17 -9.40 -11.89
N HIS A 245 19.80 -8.56 -10.92
CA HIS A 245 18.94 -7.41 -11.12
C HIS A 245 19.73 -6.11 -10.93
N GLN A 246 19.58 -5.19 -11.86
CA GLN A 246 20.18 -3.86 -11.76
C GLN A 246 19.33 -2.97 -10.85
N LEU A 247 19.89 -2.66 -9.68
CA LEU A 247 19.34 -1.75 -8.70
C LEU A 247 19.75 -0.31 -9.04
N PHE A 248 18.78 0.61 -9.10
CA PHE A 248 19.01 2.06 -9.09
C PHE A 248 18.53 2.64 -7.77
N GLY A 249 19.47 2.92 -6.88
CA GLY A 249 19.20 3.19 -5.47
C GLY A 249 19.34 4.65 -5.03
N SER A 250 18.85 4.90 -3.81
CA SER A 250 18.91 6.22 -3.15
C SER A 250 18.38 7.36 -4.00
N THR A 251 17.15 7.21 -4.51
CA THR A 251 16.43 8.30 -5.17
C THR A 251 16.22 9.50 -4.24
N GLN A 252 15.86 10.66 -4.77
CA GLN A 252 15.54 11.85 -3.95
C GLN A 252 14.39 11.60 -2.97
N TRP A 253 13.46 10.71 -3.32
CA TRP A 253 12.34 10.29 -2.48
C TRP A 253 12.68 9.08 -1.60
N GLY A 254 13.96 8.67 -1.53
CA GLY A 254 14.44 7.68 -0.57
C GLY A 254 14.11 6.22 -0.90
N GLY A 255 13.72 5.91 -2.14
CA GLY A 255 13.49 4.52 -2.57
C GLY A 255 14.42 4.09 -3.70
N SER A 256 13.98 3.10 -4.46
CA SER A 256 14.80 2.48 -5.51
C SER A 256 14.02 1.73 -6.59
N PHE A 257 14.61 1.66 -7.79
CA PHE A 257 14.11 0.86 -8.91
C PHE A 257 14.85 -0.48 -8.99
N TRP A 258 14.09 -1.58 -9.11
CA TRP A 258 14.62 -2.95 -9.17
C TRP A 258 14.32 -3.67 -10.49
N HIS A 259 13.29 -3.22 -11.20
CA HIS A 259 12.78 -3.89 -12.40
C HIS A 259 12.84 -3.02 -13.65
N HIS A 260 13.29 -1.78 -13.51
CA HIS A 260 13.26 -0.79 -14.57
C HIS A 260 14.55 0.02 -14.54
N ASP A 261 15.11 0.32 -15.72
CA ASP A 261 16.21 1.26 -15.87
C ASP A 261 15.66 2.69 -16.01
N PRO A 262 15.74 3.54 -14.97
CA PRO A 262 15.22 4.91 -15.03
C PRO A 262 16.02 5.82 -15.97
N ARG A 263 17.13 5.35 -16.58
CA ARG A 263 17.84 6.08 -17.65
C ARG A 263 17.18 5.91 -19.00
N SER A 264 16.48 4.79 -19.21
CA SER A 264 15.82 4.47 -20.48
C SER A 264 14.70 5.47 -20.76
N ALA A 265 14.75 6.13 -21.93
CA ALA A 265 13.73 7.08 -22.35
C ALA A 265 12.35 6.41 -22.47
N LYS A 266 12.30 5.16 -22.93
CA LYS A 266 11.08 4.35 -22.98
C LYS A 266 10.49 4.17 -21.57
N VAL A 267 11.32 3.76 -20.61
CA VAL A 267 10.89 3.57 -19.22
C VAL A 267 10.37 4.89 -18.62
N LYS A 268 11.08 6.01 -18.84
CA LYS A 268 10.63 7.33 -18.38
C LYS A 268 9.25 7.68 -18.92
N PHE A 269 9.06 7.55 -20.23
CA PHE A 269 7.78 7.79 -20.90
C PHE A 269 6.65 6.90 -20.34
N GLU A 270 6.92 5.62 -20.09
CA GLU A 270 5.95 4.71 -19.48
C GLU A 270 5.56 5.16 -18.06
N PHE A 271 6.53 5.55 -17.23
CA PHE A 271 6.26 6.04 -15.89
C PHE A 271 5.56 7.40 -15.87
N GLU A 272 5.90 8.32 -16.76
CA GLU A 272 5.16 9.58 -16.93
C GLU A 272 3.69 9.31 -17.24
N ARG A 273 3.41 8.36 -18.12
CA ARG A 273 2.03 7.90 -18.38
C ARG A 273 1.38 7.27 -17.14
N ARG A 274 2.10 6.49 -16.35
CA ARG A 274 1.61 5.94 -15.07
C ARG A 274 1.30 7.07 -14.06
N VAL A 275 2.08 8.14 -14.05
CA VAL A 275 1.85 9.34 -13.23
C VAL A 275 0.64 10.13 -13.73
N ASP A 276 0.50 10.34 -15.03
CA ASP A 276 -0.69 10.99 -15.60
C ASP A 276 -1.98 10.24 -15.23
N ARG A 277 -1.95 8.91 -15.35
CA ARG A 277 -3.02 8.02 -14.91
C ARG A 277 -3.28 8.15 -13.41
N PHE A 278 -2.23 8.21 -12.61
CA PHE A 278 -2.32 8.48 -11.18
C PHE A 278 -3.00 9.81 -10.88
N TYR A 279 -2.94 10.85 -11.72
CA TYR A 279 -3.71 12.09 -11.50
C TYR A 279 -5.02 12.15 -12.29
N GLY A 280 -5.35 11.10 -13.03
CA GLY A 280 -6.53 11.04 -13.90
C GLY A 280 -6.50 12.03 -15.06
N LYS A 281 -5.31 12.38 -15.54
CA LYS A 281 -5.10 13.27 -16.69
C LYS A 281 -5.32 12.59 -18.05
N ARG A 282 -5.57 11.28 -18.06
CA ARG A 282 -5.83 10.48 -19.28
C ARG A 282 -7.28 10.04 -19.31
N HIS A 283 -8.07 10.68 -20.18
CA HIS A 283 -9.51 10.47 -20.29
C HIS A 283 -9.92 9.01 -20.52
N ASN A 284 -9.11 8.23 -21.25
CA ASN A 284 -9.44 6.85 -21.61
C ASN A 284 -8.91 5.79 -20.64
N GLU A 285 -8.44 6.19 -19.46
CA GLU A 285 -7.87 5.25 -18.48
C GLU A 285 -8.64 5.32 -17.15
N ALA A 286 -8.24 6.21 -16.24
CA ALA A 286 -8.85 6.35 -14.93
C ALA A 286 -9.14 7.84 -14.66
N PRO A 287 -10.41 8.30 -14.78
CA PRO A 287 -10.76 9.71 -14.55
C PRO A 287 -10.35 10.22 -13.15
N SER A 288 -10.14 11.53 -13.01
CA SER A 288 -9.79 12.17 -11.73
C SER A 288 -10.86 12.01 -10.65
N CYS A 289 -12.13 11.90 -11.05
CA CYS A 289 -13.27 11.69 -10.15
C CYS A 289 -13.55 10.23 -9.80
N LYS A 290 -12.92 9.27 -10.49
CA LYS A 290 -13.16 7.84 -10.23
C LYS A 290 -12.67 7.48 -8.82
N PRO A 291 -13.53 6.89 -7.95
CA PRO A 291 -13.12 6.43 -6.62
C PRO A 291 -11.89 5.54 -6.66
N ARG A 292 -11.03 5.66 -5.66
CA ARG A 292 -9.75 4.93 -5.60
C ARG A 292 -9.53 4.22 -4.29
N ILE A 293 -9.13 2.97 -4.41
CA ILE A 293 -8.66 2.14 -3.31
C ILE A 293 -7.16 1.97 -3.47
N PHE A 294 -6.42 2.59 -2.56
CA PHE A 294 -4.98 2.46 -2.49
C PHE A 294 -4.59 1.31 -1.57
N VAL A 295 -3.61 0.51 -1.98
CA VAL A 295 -3.04 -0.57 -1.17
C VAL A 295 -1.57 -0.30 -0.96
N ARG A 296 -1.14 -0.27 0.30
CA ARG A 296 0.26 -0.10 0.69
C ARG A 296 0.68 -1.25 1.60
N ILE A 297 1.90 -1.74 1.42
CA ILE A 297 2.56 -2.56 2.42
C ILE A 297 3.50 -1.66 3.21
N ALA A 298 3.32 -1.59 4.53
CA ALA A 298 4.18 -0.81 5.39
C ALA A 298 5.60 -1.40 5.36
N ASN A 299 6.59 -0.55 5.14
CA ASN A 299 7.99 -1.01 5.14
C ASN A 299 8.50 -1.27 6.57
N SER A 300 7.94 -0.61 7.57
CA SER A 300 8.24 -0.82 8.98
C SER A 300 7.06 -0.39 9.84
N SER A 301 7.04 -0.83 11.10
CA SER A 301 6.03 -0.38 12.07
C SER A 301 6.03 1.14 12.26
N ARG A 302 7.18 1.82 12.04
CA ARG A 302 7.30 3.28 12.12
C ARG A 302 6.47 4.00 11.07
N GLU A 303 6.19 3.36 9.92
CA GLU A 303 5.40 3.98 8.85
C GLU A 303 3.92 4.09 9.18
N ILE A 304 3.43 3.35 10.18
CA ILE A 304 2.02 3.34 10.57
C ILE A 304 1.58 4.77 10.96
N CYS A 305 2.40 5.50 11.73
CA CYS A 305 2.12 6.88 12.12
C CYS A 305 1.95 7.84 10.92
N SER A 306 2.71 7.63 9.84
CA SER A 306 2.63 8.47 8.64
C SER A 306 1.42 8.16 7.75
N THR A 307 0.65 7.11 8.05
CA THR A 307 -0.48 6.67 7.22
C THR A 307 -1.54 7.75 7.06
N LEU A 308 -1.86 8.49 8.13
CA LEU A 308 -2.86 9.56 8.06
C LEU A 308 -2.38 10.75 7.22
N ARG A 309 -1.08 11.05 7.24
CA ARG A 309 -0.47 12.06 6.35
C ARG A 309 -0.51 11.58 4.90
N LEU A 310 -0.18 10.31 4.64
CA LEU A 310 -0.32 9.71 3.30
C LEU A 310 -1.76 9.80 2.79
N HIS A 311 -2.75 9.42 3.60
CA HIS A 311 -4.17 9.53 3.20
C HIS A 311 -4.56 10.96 2.86
N ARG A 312 -4.12 11.94 3.66
CA ARG A 312 -4.34 13.36 3.38
C ARG A 312 -3.70 13.79 2.06
N ALA A 313 -2.42 13.44 1.83
CA ALA A 313 -1.72 13.77 0.59
C ALA A 313 -2.45 13.21 -0.64
N LEU A 314 -2.96 11.98 -0.56
CA LEU A 314 -3.76 11.36 -1.63
C LEU A 314 -5.08 12.09 -1.88
N LYS A 315 -5.80 12.50 -0.82
CA LYS A 315 -7.03 13.30 -0.94
C LYS A 315 -6.77 14.67 -1.55
N CYS A 316 -5.67 15.32 -1.17
CA CYS A 316 -5.27 16.60 -1.76
C CYS A 316 -4.89 16.46 -3.24
N ALA A 317 -4.25 15.35 -3.61
CA ALA A 317 -3.89 15.05 -4.99
C ALA A 317 -5.09 14.69 -5.88
N LEU A 318 -6.17 14.19 -5.29
CA LEU A 318 -7.37 13.70 -5.99
C LEU A 318 -8.65 14.22 -5.32
N PRO A 319 -8.88 15.54 -5.34
CA PRO A 319 -9.96 16.16 -4.56
C PRO A 319 -11.36 15.74 -5.02
N GLU A 320 -11.51 15.31 -6.27
CA GLU A 320 -12.78 14.88 -6.85
C GLU A 320 -13.10 13.40 -6.60
N ALA A 321 -12.12 12.58 -6.21
CA ALA A 321 -12.31 11.15 -5.99
C ALA A 321 -12.56 10.83 -4.51
N LYS A 322 -13.39 9.82 -4.27
CA LYS A 322 -13.40 9.13 -2.97
C LYS A 322 -12.10 8.33 -2.83
N VAL A 323 -11.30 8.64 -1.82
CA VAL A 323 -10.01 8.00 -1.55
C VAL A 323 -10.10 7.09 -0.32
N ARG A 324 -9.83 5.81 -0.53
CA ARG A 324 -9.68 4.79 0.52
C ARG A 324 -8.27 4.24 0.54
N LEU A 325 -7.77 3.87 1.71
CA LEU A 325 -6.42 3.36 1.90
C LEU A 325 -6.43 2.11 2.77
N LEU A 326 -5.83 1.03 2.26
CA LEU A 326 -5.48 -0.16 3.03
C LEU A 326 -3.98 -0.20 3.26
N VAL A 327 -3.56 -0.30 4.51
CA VAL A 327 -2.16 -0.54 4.90
C VAL A 327 -2.00 -1.95 5.46
N ILE A 328 -1.14 -2.74 4.84
CA ILE A 328 -0.80 -4.09 5.27
C ILE A 328 0.46 -4.01 6.14
N ILE A 329 0.40 -4.62 7.32
CA ILE A 329 1.43 -4.59 8.37
C ILE A 329 1.93 -6.02 8.58
N ASP A 330 3.18 -6.28 8.21
CA ASP A 330 3.77 -7.63 8.29
C ASP A 330 4.30 -7.97 9.68
N LEU A 331 4.64 -9.25 9.88
CA LEU A 331 5.31 -9.78 11.08
C LEU A 331 4.54 -9.57 12.39
N GLN A 332 3.22 -9.67 12.34
CA GLN A 332 2.37 -9.49 13.51
C GLN A 332 2.09 -10.84 14.22
N ARG A 333 1.77 -10.81 15.52
CA ARG A 333 1.35 -11.99 16.29
C ARG A 333 -0.05 -12.50 15.93
N LYS A 334 -0.87 -11.67 15.27
CA LYS A 334 -2.24 -11.99 14.88
C LYS A 334 -2.58 -11.42 13.49
N SER A 335 -3.54 -12.05 12.83
CA SER A 335 -4.09 -11.61 11.55
C SER A 335 -5.48 -11.01 11.72
N ASP A 336 -5.61 -9.70 11.70
CA ASP A 336 -6.89 -9.01 11.80
C ASP A 336 -6.96 -7.74 10.96
N LEU A 337 -8.19 -7.26 10.74
CA LEU A 337 -8.48 -5.99 10.09
C LEU A 337 -8.78 -4.99 11.21
N VAL A 338 -8.12 -3.85 11.18
CA VAL A 338 -8.25 -2.79 12.17
C VAL A 338 -8.76 -1.53 11.48
N CYS A 339 -9.71 -0.86 12.13
CA CYS A 339 -10.18 0.46 11.74
C CYS A 339 -9.92 1.44 12.89
N LEU A 340 -9.56 2.68 12.57
CA LEU A 340 -9.43 3.73 13.56
C LEU A 340 -10.81 4.33 13.84
N GLN A 341 -11.06 4.72 15.09
CA GLN A 341 -12.27 5.45 15.42
C GLN A 341 -12.37 6.74 14.57
N ASN A 342 -13.55 6.97 13.98
CA ASN A 342 -13.86 8.13 13.15
C ASN A 342 -13.09 8.24 11.82
N ILE A 343 -12.38 7.19 11.36
CA ILE A 343 -11.66 7.19 10.07
C ILE A 343 -11.98 5.91 9.29
N GLU A 344 -13.14 5.86 8.66
CA GLU A 344 -13.65 4.66 7.96
C GLU A 344 -12.96 4.39 6.60
N ASP A 345 -12.39 5.43 5.99
CA ASP A 345 -11.72 5.32 4.69
C ASP A 345 -10.27 4.79 4.80
N VAL A 346 -9.76 4.55 6.02
CA VAL A 346 -8.41 4.01 6.26
C VAL A 346 -8.51 2.74 7.08
N LEU A 347 -8.03 1.63 6.52
CA LEU A 347 -7.97 0.34 7.17
C LEU A 347 -6.52 -0.13 7.29
N PHE A 348 -6.27 -0.91 8.33
CA PHE A 348 -5.00 -1.60 8.54
C PHE A 348 -5.25 -3.10 8.60
N CYS A 349 -4.42 -3.90 7.93
CA CYS A 349 -4.48 -5.35 8.04
C CYS A 349 -3.17 -5.86 8.61
N ARG A 350 -3.23 -6.50 9.77
CA ARG A 350 -2.09 -7.20 10.35
C ARG A 350 -1.95 -8.56 9.69
N VAL A 351 -0.74 -8.92 9.30
CA VAL A 351 -0.39 -10.20 8.68
C VAL A 351 0.53 -10.97 9.61
N HIS A 352 0.15 -12.21 9.91
CA HIS A 352 0.86 -13.01 10.89
C HIS A 352 2.30 -13.31 10.46
N ALA A 353 3.25 -13.19 11.39
CA ALA A 353 4.67 -13.53 11.23
C ALA A 353 4.97 -14.94 10.69
N LYS A 354 4.03 -15.90 10.80
CA LYS A 354 4.18 -17.24 10.21
C LYS A 354 4.44 -17.20 8.70
N LEU A 355 3.98 -16.15 8.03
CA LEU A 355 4.23 -15.93 6.61
C LEU A 355 5.74 -15.90 6.28
N PHE A 356 6.57 -15.46 7.23
CA PHE A 356 8.03 -15.31 7.07
C PHE A 356 8.82 -16.31 7.94
N ALA A 357 8.18 -17.36 8.46
CA ALA A 357 8.82 -18.31 9.36
C ALA A 357 9.86 -19.22 8.66
N ASN A 358 9.81 -19.32 7.33
CA ASN A 358 10.75 -20.13 6.55
C ASN A 358 11.62 -19.22 5.66
N PRO A 359 12.72 -18.65 6.18
CA PRO A 359 13.60 -17.77 5.41
C PRO A 359 14.36 -18.49 4.29
N ASP A 360 14.43 -19.83 4.33
CA ASP A 360 15.09 -20.65 3.30
C ASP A 360 14.15 -21.03 2.16
N CYS A 361 12.87 -20.64 2.21
CA CYS A 361 11.97 -20.94 1.09
C CYS A 361 12.37 -20.19 -0.18
N HIS A 362 12.19 -20.84 -1.32
CA HIS A 362 12.48 -20.25 -2.62
C HIS A 362 11.69 -18.95 -2.81
N PHE A 363 12.32 -17.91 -3.37
CA PHE A 363 11.70 -16.57 -3.52
C PHE A 363 10.31 -16.62 -4.16
N ALA A 364 10.12 -17.44 -5.21
CA ALA A 364 8.82 -17.58 -5.87
C ALA A 364 7.74 -18.18 -4.94
N ALA A 365 8.12 -19.10 -4.05
CA ALA A 365 7.20 -19.68 -3.07
C ALA A 365 6.84 -18.64 -2.00
N GLN A 366 7.82 -17.87 -1.49
CA GLN A 366 7.57 -16.78 -0.57
C GLN A 366 6.65 -15.72 -1.19
N MET A 367 6.90 -15.34 -2.45
CA MET A 367 6.09 -14.35 -3.16
C MET A 367 4.65 -14.83 -3.39
N LEU A 368 4.46 -16.11 -3.70
CA LEU A 368 3.12 -16.69 -3.78
C LEU A 368 2.42 -16.64 -2.41
N ALA A 369 3.07 -17.08 -1.34
CA ALA A 369 2.49 -17.04 0.01
C ALA A 369 2.12 -15.60 0.42
N ASN A 370 3.01 -14.63 0.16
CA ASN A 370 2.76 -13.22 0.41
C ASN A 370 1.55 -12.71 -0.38
N THR A 371 1.48 -13.07 -1.66
CA THR A 371 0.37 -12.69 -2.53
C THR A 371 -0.96 -13.21 -1.98
N GLU A 372 -1.04 -14.49 -1.56
CA GLU A 372 -2.28 -15.04 -1.00
C GLU A 372 -2.70 -14.29 0.28
N ALA A 373 -1.76 -14.06 1.21
CA ALA A 373 -2.04 -13.33 2.45
C ALA A 373 -2.51 -11.89 2.21
N TYR A 374 -1.92 -11.21 1.23
CA TYR A 374 -2.29 -9.83 0.92
C TYR A 374 -3.58 -9.74 0.11
N SER A 375 -3.85 -10.71 -0.75
CA SER A 375 -5.14 -10.84 -1.43
C SER A 375 -6.26 -11.05 -0.42
N GLU A 376 -6.03 -11.84 0.62
CA GLU A 376 -6.96 -11.97 1.74
C GLU A 376 -7.16 -10.62 2.47
N ALA A 377 -6.09 -9.89 2.75
CA ALA A 377 -6.17 -8.55 3.36
C ALA A 377 -7.01 -7.57 2.52
N VAL A 378 -6.77 -7.51 1.21
CA VAL A 378 -7.53 -6.70 0.25
C VAL A 378 -9.00 -7.14 0.24
N ALA A 379 -9.26 -8.44 0.23
CA ALA A 379 -10.62 -8.96 0.20
C ALA A 379 -11.41 -8.64 1.48
N ARG A 380 -10.77 -8.71 2.65
CA ARG A 380 -11.37 -8.31 3.93
C ARG A 380 -11.73 -6.82 3.93
N ALA A 381 -10.84 -5.96 3.45
CA ALA A 381 -11.10 -4.53 3.32
C ALA A 381 -12.28 -4.23 2.38
N LEU A 382 -12.32 -4.90 1.23
CA LEU A 382 -13.41 -4.75 0.25
C LEU A 382 -14.77 -5.16 0.81
N ARG A 383 -14.84 -6.30 1.51
CA ARG A 383 -16.07 -6.73 2.18
C ARG A 383 -16.51 -5.73 3.24
N HIS A 384 -15.59 -5.21 4.05
CA HIS A 384 -15.91 -4.16 5.02
C HIS A 384 -16.51 -2.92 4.34
N TRP A 385 -15.82 -2.39 3.33
CA TRP A 385 -16.25 -1.18 2.62
C TRP A 385 -17.50 -1.34 1.75
N SER A 386 -17.90 -2.58 1.43
CA SER A 386 -19.16 -2.90 0.76
C SER A 386 -20.32 -3.14 1.73
N GLY A 387 -20.11 -2.96 3.03
CA GLY A 387 -21.13 -3.10 4.07
C GLY A 387 -21.32 -4.53 4.58
N HIS A 388 -20.45 -5.47 4.21
CA HIS A 388 -20.48 -6.80 4.81
C HIS A 388 -19.88 -6.77 6.22
N SER A 389 -20.59 -7.39 7.15
CA SER A 389 -20.09 -7.59 8.51
C SER A 389 -18.80 -8.41 8.44
N SER A 390 -17.71 -7.78 8.81
CA SER A 390 -16.40 -8.40 8.93
C SER A 390 -15.93 -8.19 10.37
N SER A 391 -15.29 -9.20 10.95
CA SER A 391 -14.66 -9.06 12.26
C SER A 391 -13.57 -7.99 12.15
N LEU A 392 -13.88 -6.81 12.70
CA LEU A 392 -13.08 -5.61 12.68
C LEU A 392 -12.69 -5.26 14.11
N VAL A 393 -11.39 -5.01 14.31
CA VAL A 393 -10.89 -4.49 15.57
C VAL A 393 -10.92 -2.96 15.49
N MET A 394 -11.50 -2.30 16.49
CA MET A 394 -11.47 -0.85 16.57
C MET A 394 -10.28 -0.39 17.42
N ALA A 395 -9.43 0.46 16.85
CA ALA A 395 -8.37 1.16 17.59
C ALA A 395 -8.79 2.62 17.82
N PRO A 396 -8.59 3.20 19.02
CA PRO A 396 -8.96 4.59 19.29
C PRO A 396 -8.25 5.60 18.38
N ASN A 397 -6.97 5.39 18.11
CA ASN A 397 -6.12 6.25 17.31
C ASN A 397 -4.93 5.47 16.75
N VAL A 398 -4.09 6.13 15.94
CA VAL A 398 -2.94 5.49 15.30
C VAL A 398 -1.88 5.09 16.33
N GLU A 399 -1.73 5.84 17.41
CA GLU A 399 -0.77 5.58 18.48
C GLU A 399 -1.10 4.27 19.22
N SER A 400 -2.38 4.05 19.52
CA SER A 400 -2.86 2.80 20.13
C SER A 400 -2.66 1.62 19.19
N LEU A 401 -2.90 1.78 17.89
CA LEU A 401 -2.61 0.73 16.91
C LEU A 401 -1.10 0.41 16.86
N VAL A 402 -0.23 1.42 16.89
CA VAL A 402 1.22 1.23 16.91
C VAL A 402 1.67 0.50 18.17
N GLY A 403 1.11 0.85 19.34
CA GLY A 403 1.38 0.15 20.60
C GLY A 403 0.94 -1.32 20.61
N ASP A 404 -0.12 -1.64 19.85
CA ASP A 404 -0.64 -3.00 19.66
C ASP A 404 0.08 -3.80 18.56
N CYS A 405 1.01 -3.17 17.82
CA CYS A 405 1.75 -3.78 16.73
C CYS A 405 3.11 -4.29 17.17
N ASP A 406 3.48 -5.45 16.65
CA ASP A 406 4.85 -5.95 16.78
C ASP A 406 5.78 -5.09 15.92
N GLN A 407 6.87 -4.63 16.52
CA GLN A 407 7.82 -3.75 15.86
C GLN A 407 8.64 -4.55 14.86
N TYR A 408 8.73 -4.05 13.62
CA TYR A 408 9.46 -4.71 12.55
C TYR A 408 10.05 -3.72 11.56
N ASP A 409 11.05 -4.18 10.80
CA ASP A 409 11.77 -3.42 9.78
C ASP A 409 11.94 -4.25 8.50
N GLY A 410 11.43 -3.75 7.38
CA GLY A 410 11.47 -4.31 6.03
C GLY A 410 12.81 -4.12 5.29
N GLY A 411 13.83 -3.59 5.97
CA GLY A 411 15.06 -3.14 5.35
C GLY A 411 14.95 -1.73 4.76
N ASP A 412 16.09 -1.23 4.29
CA ASP A 412 16.23 0.10 3.70
C ASP A 412 15.70 0.09 2.25
N PRO A 413 14.59 0.79 1.94
CA PRO A 413 14.01 0.83 0.60
C PRO A 413 14.93 1.44 -0.45
N ALA A 414 15.96 2.20 -0.06
CA ALA A 414 16.88 2.83 -0.99
C ALA A 414 17.93 1.86 -1.56
N LYS A 415 18.20 0.73 -0.87
CA LYS A 415 19.35 -0.12 -1.20
C LYS A 415 19.17 -1.62 -1.02
N SER A 416 18.07 -2.08 -0.42
CA SER A 416 17.88 -3.51 -0.10
C SER A 416 16.57 -4.05 -0.64
N LEU A 417 16.48 -5.37 -0.81
CA LEU A 417 15.22 -6.09 -1.07
C LEU A 417 14.35 -6.15 0.19
N TYR A 418 13.07 -6.49 0.03
CA TYR A 418 12.13 -6.48 1.16
C TYR A 418 12.37 -7.74 1.97
N ALA A 419 12.94 -7.57 3.15
CA ALA A 419 13.32 -8.66 4.04
C ALA A 419 12.90 -8.27 5.47
N PRO A 420 11.59 -8.35 5.76
CA PRO A 420 11.06 -7.93 7.04
C PRO A 420 11.63 -8.80 8.16
N ARG A 421 12.02 -8.15 9.24
CA ARG A 421 12.49 -8.77 10.49
C ARG A 421 11.91 -8.04 11.69
N LEU A 422 11.67 -8.78 12.78
CA LEU A 422 11.27 -8.18 14.05
C LEU A 422 12.42 -7.30 14.58
N VAL A 423 12.05 -6.17 15.17
CA VAL A 423 12.97 -5.30 15.89
C VAL A 423 12.87 -5.63 17.37
N ALA A 424 14.00 -5.97 17.99
CA ALA A 424 14.10 -6.34 19.40
C ALA A 424 13.97 -5.13 20.33
#